data_AF-A0A7W4FLE3-F1
#
_entry.id   AF-A0A7W4FLE3-F1
#
_cell.length_a   1.000
_cell.length_b   1.000
_cell.length_c   1.000
_cell.angle_alpha   90.00
_cell.angle_beta   90.00
_cell.angle_gamma   90.00
#
_symmetry.space_group_name_H-M   'P 1'
#
loop_
_entity.id
_entity.type
_entity.pdbx_description
1 polymer ?
#
loop_
_entity_poly.entity_id
_entity_poly.type
_entity_poly.pdbx_seq_one_letter_code
_entity_poly.pdbx_strand_id
1 'polypeptide(L)'
;MRALYLLLFLVSINVSADAYFPSCFESSTFERNGKKLFITPDDLLNRPNWGLGDGEPPISIGSATEKVMSFLRDKYSVEEVIFAFVHLKSQVCSIDQEMQIVWFYVFAADSPISLVGISMTGRLIEAVE
;
A
#
# COMPACT_ATOMS: atom_id res chain seq x y z
N MET A 1 44.66 -6.09 48.41
CA MET A 1 43.75 -6.39 47.26
C MET A 1 42.59 -5.41 47.33
N ARG A 2 42.45 -4.55 46.31
CA ARG A 2 41.39 -3.52 46.20
C ARG A 2 40.14 -4.17 45.61
N ALA A 3 39.06 -4.27 46.37
CA ALA A 3 37.75 -4.68 45.85
C ALA A 3 36.95 -3.41 45.51
N LEU A 4 36.85 -3.12 44.22
CA LEU A 4 36.06 -2.03 43.66
C LEU A 4 34.60 -2.52 43.57
N TYR A 5 33.71 -2.01 44.43
CA TYR A 5 32.28 -2.28 44.32
C TYR A 5 31.68 -1.38 43.24
N LEU A 6 31.47 -1.93 42.05
CA LEU A 6 30.68 -1.30 40.99
C LEU A 6 29.20 -1.39 41.35
N LEU A 7 28.65 -0.27 41.82
CA LEU A 7 27.22 0.02 41.88
C LEU A 7 26.66 0.05 40.46
N LEU A 8 26.07 -1.07 40.02
CA LEU A 8 25.22 -1.11 38.84
C LEU A 8 23.81 -0.67 39.25
N PHE A 9 23.52 0.61 38.99
CA PHE A 9 22.17 1.14 38.96
C PHE A 9 21.35 0.35 37.93
N LEU A 10 20.42 -0.48 38.43
CA LEU A 10 19.29 -0.98 37.68
C LEU A 10 18.38 0.21 37.36
N VAL A 11 18.75 0.98 36.33
CA VAL A 11 17.78 1.84 35.68
C VAL A 11 16.91 0.92 34.84
N SER A 12 15.78 0.50 35.40
CA SER A 12 14.67 -0.07 34.66
C SER A 12 14.13 1.01 33.73
N ILE A 13 14.80 1.23 32.60
CA ILE A 13 14.27 2.07 31.54
C ILE A 13 13.15 1.25 30.90
N ASN A 14 11.93 1.42 31.43
CA ASN A 14 10.72 1.14 30.68
C ASN A 14 10.66 2.16 29.54
N VAL A 15 11.49 1.94 28.52
CA VAL A 15 11.23 2.51 27.21
C VAL A 15 10.03 1.72 26.73
N SER A 16 8.81 2.21 26.99
CA SER A 16 7.75 1.98 26.02
C SER A 16 8.23 2.70 24.78
N ALA A 17 9.01 1.99 23.97
CA ALA A 17 9.00 2.24 22.56
C ALA A 17 7.54 2.02 22.20
N ASP A 18 6.78 3.11 22.10
CA ASP A 18 5.69 3.15 21.15
C ASP A 18 6.36 2.73 19.85
N ALA A 19 6.31 1.43 19.60
CA ALA A 19 6.79 0.85 18.37
C ALA A 19 5.89 1.48 17.33
N TYR A 20 6.39 2.56 16.74
CA TYR A 20 5.87 3.14 15.53
C TYR A 20 6.02 2.03 14.51
N PHE A 21 5.04 1.14 14.44
CA PHE A 21 4.96 0.12 13.42
C PHE A 21 4.61 0.89 12.15
N PRO A 22 5.54 1.06 11.19
CA PRO A 22 5.23 1.77 9.98
C PRO A 22 4.08 1.04 9.28
N SER A 23 2.94 1.72 9.20
CA SER A 23 1.72 1.30 8.53
C SER A 23 2.00 1.23 7.04
N CYS A 24 2.47 0.06 6.57
CA CYS A 24 3.17 -0.11 5.29
C CYS A 24 4.44 0.76 5.19
N PHE A 25 5.53 0.29 4.59
CA PHE A 25 6.77 1.10 4.52
C PHE A 25 6.47 2.48 3.91
N GLU A 26 6.65 3.55 4.71
CA GLU A 26 6.30 4.96 4.46
C GLU A 26 7.13 5.62 3.35
N SER A 27 7.19 5.02 2.16
CA SER A 27 7.54 5.75 0.95
C SER A 27 6.28 5.96 0.12
N SER A 28 6.26 7.02 -0.70
CA SER A 28 5.31 7.09 -1.82
C SER A 28 5.51 5.82 -2.62
N THR A 29 4.61 4.84 -2.48
CA THR A 29 4.85 3.53 -3.09
C THR A 29 4.95 3.70 -4.61
N PHE A 30 4.21 4.68 -5.17
CA PHE A 30 4.31 5.10 -6.58
C PHE A 30 4.10 6.60 -6.76
N GLU A 31 4.88 7.21 -7.65
CA GLU A 31 4.76 8.63 -8.03
C GLU A 31 4.77 8.79 -9.55
N ARG A 32 3.88 9.62 -10.09
CA ARG A 32 3.87 10.03 -11.51
C ARG A 32 3.19 11.38 -11.69
N ASN A 33 3.77 12.27 -12.49
CA ASN A 33 3.19 13.58 -12.83
C ASN A 33 2.73 14.39 -11.59
N GLY A 34 3.52 14.35 -10.51
CA GLY A 34 3.19 15.02 -9.25
C GLY A 34 2.11 14.34 -8.41
N LYS A 35 1.52 13.22 -8.86
CA LYS A 35 0.57 12.42 -8.08
C LYS A 35 1.30 11.33 -7.31
N LYS A 36 0.98 11.18 -6.02
CA LYS A 36 1.59 10.17 -5.13
C LYS A 36 0.55 9.20 -4.61
N LEU A 37 0.76 7.91 -4.86
CA LEU A 37 -0.10 6.85 -4.33
C LEU A 37 0.48 6.35 -3.01
N PHE A 38 -0.25 6.59 -1.93
CA PHE A 38 0.06 6.07 -0.61
C PHE A 38 -0.85 4.89 -0.29
N ILE A 39 -0.26 3.82 0.23
CA ILE A 39 -0.98 2.59 0.56
C ILE A 39 -0.91 2.43 2.06
N THR A 40 -2.07 2.36 2.68
CA THR A 40 -2.21 2.14 4.12
C THR A 40 -2.68 0.72 4.40
N PRO A 41 -2.48 0.20 5.62
CA PRO A 41 -3.08 -1.08 6.04
C PRO A 41 -4.60 -1.12 5.84
N ASP A 42 -5.29 0.01 6.00
CA ASP A 42 -6.75 0.12 5.85
C ASP A 42 -7.21 -0.12 4.41
N ASP A 43 -6.36 0.20 3.43
CA ASP A 43 -6.62 -0.07 2.00
C ASP A 43 -6.56 -1.57 1.66
N LEU A 44 -6.01 -2.36 2.58
CA LEU A 44 -5.70 -3.77 2.44
C LEU A 44 -6.47 -4.64 3.45
N LEU A 45 -7.47 -4.05 4.10
CA LEU A 45 -8.42 -4.79 4.95
C LEU A 45 -9.14 -5.85 4.12
N ASN A 46 -9.36 -7.00 4.74
CA ASN A 46 -9.97 -8.18 4.11
C ASN A 46 -9.20 -8.73 2.90
N ARG A 47 -7.89 -8.44 2.78
CA ARG A 47 -7.05 -8.99 1.71
C ARG A 47 -7.18 -10.52 1.63
N PRO A 48 -7.28 -11.07 0.42
CA PRO A 48 -7.18 -12.51 0.24
C PRO A 48 -5.74 -12.95 0.54
N ASN A 49 -5.59 -14.16 1.08
CA ASN A 49 -4.29 -14.82 1.10
C ASN A 49 -3.98 -15.29 -0.32
N TRP A 50 -3.28 -14.44 -1.08
CA TRP A 50 -2.94 -14.67 -2.47
C TRP A 50 -1.56 -14.11 -2.77
N GLY A 51 -0.75 -14.87 -3.51
CA GLY A 51 0.55 -14.48 -4.02
C GLY A 51 0.83 -15.01 -5.42
N LEU A 52 2.00 -14.65 -5.94
CA LEU A 52 2.47 -15.15 -7.23
C LEU A 52 2.65 -16.66 -7.18
N GLY A 53 1.98 -17.37 -8.08
CA GLY A 53 1.99 -18.84 -8.16
C GLY A 53 0.69 -19.49 -7.72
N ASP A 54 -0.21 -18.76 -7.05
CA ASP A 54 -1.51 -19.27 -6.59
C ASP A 54 -2.58 -19.33 -7.69
N GLY A 55 -2.20 -19.01 -8.94
CA GLY A 55 -3.10 -18.94 -10.08
C GLY A 55 -3.57 -17.51 -10.37
N GLU A 56 -4.82 -17.39 -10.82
CA GLU A 56 -5.39 -16.09 -11.18
C GLU A 56 -5.59 -15.20 -9.94
N PRO A 57 -5.37 -13.87 -10.07
CA PRO A 57 -5.60 -12.93 -9.00
C PRO A 57 -7.09 -12.83 -8.65
N PRO A 58 -7.45 -12.59 -7.37
CA PRO A 58 -8.84 -12.55 -6.91
C PRO A 58 -9.69 -11.49 -7.62
N ILE A 59 -9.06 -10.40 -8.07
CA ILE A 59 -9.60 -9.52 -9.10
C ILE A 59 -8.75 -9.63 -10.36
N SER A 60 -9.38 -9.94 -11.49
CA SER A 60 -8.68 -9.96 -12.77
C SER A 60 -8.25 -8.56 -13.19
N ILE A 61 -7.20 -8.45 -14.02
CA ILE A 61 -6.79 -7.15 -14.57
C ILE A 61 -7.90 -6.49 -15.40
N GLY A 62 -8.75 -7.27 -16.10
CA GLY A 62 -9.88 -6.75 -16.86
C GLY A 62 -10.93 -6.11 -15.95
N SER A 63 -11.37 -6.82 -14.92
CA SER A 63 -12.33 -6.30 -13.93
C SER A 63 -11.77 -5.10 -13.17
N ALA A 64 -10.48 -5.11 -12.83
CA ALA A 64 -9.81 -3.97 -12.21
C ALA A 64 -9.78 -2.75 -13.14
N THR A 65 -9.50 -2.97 -14.43
CA THR A 65 -9.46 -1.92 -15.46
C THR A 65 -10.83 -1.26 -15.61
N GLU A 66 -11.90 -2.05 -15.77
CA GLU A 66 -13.27 -1.53 -15.88
C GLU A 66 -13.66 -0.69 -14.66
N LYS A 67 -13.33 -1.17 -13.46
CA LYS A 67 -13.62 -0.46 -12.22
C LYS A 67 -12.88 0.88 -12.12
N VAL A 68 -11.59 0.91 -12.46
CA VAL A 68 -10.80 2.15 -12.46
C VAL A 68 -11.26 3.12 -13.55
N MET A 69 -11.61 2.62 -14.74
CA MET A 69 -12.19 3.46 -15.80
C MET A 69 -13.51 4.08 -15.38
N SER A 70 -14.43 3.29 -14.81
CA SER A 70 -15.72 3.78 -14.31
C SER A 70 -15.50 4.88 -13.27
N PHE A 71 -14.60 4.65 -12.32
CA PHE A 71 -14.25 5.62 -11.30
C PHE A 71 -13.69 6.93 -11.88
N LEU A 72 -12.75 6.86 -12.82
CA LEU A 72 -12.15 8.05 -13.42
C LEU A 72 -13.13 8.81 -14.31
N ARG A 73 -13.99 8.13 -15.06
CA ARG A 73 -15.05 8.75 -15.85
C ARG A 73 -16.02 9.54 -14.99
N ASP A 74 -16.49 8.94 -13.91
CA ASP A 74 -17.40 9.61 -12.97
C ASP A 74 -16.72 10.79 -12.28
N LYS A 75 -15.49 10.59 -11.78
CA LYS A 75 -14.76 11.62 -11.02
C LYS A 75 -14.43 12.85 -11.86
N TYR A 76 -14.01 12.66 -13.10
CA TYR A 76 -13.58 13.76 -13.97
C TYR A 76 -14.63 14.17 -15.01
N SER A 77 -15.79 13.50 -15.03
CA SER A 77 -16.85 13.73 -16.03
C SER A 77 -16.34 13.65 -17.48
N VAL A 78 -15.56 12.61 -17.78
CA VAL A 78 -14.96 12.36 -19.11
C VAL A 78 -15.51 11.08 -19.74
N GLU A 79 -15.57 11.03 -21.07
CA GLU A 79 -16.02 9.84 -21.80
C GLU A 79 -14.91 8.79 -21.98
N GLU A 80 -13.67 9.24 -22.16
CA GLU A 80 -12.53 8.39 -22.45
C GLU A 80 -11.49 8.43 -21.32
N VAL A 81 -10.92 7.27 -21.02
CA VAL A 81 -9.81 7.11 -20.09
C VAL A 81 -8.69 6.39 -20.83
N ILE A 82 -7.50 7.00 -20.87
CA ILE A 82 -6.33 6.42 -21.53
C ILE A 82 -5.29 6.10 -20.47
N PHE A 83 -5.00 4.81 -20.29
CA PHE A 83 -3.93 4.35 -19.42
C PHE A 83 -2.59 4.35 -20.14
N ALA A 84 -1.59 4.92 -19.49
CA ALA A 84 -0.20 4.81 -19.91
C ALA A 84 0.39 3.44 -19.54
N PHE A 85 0.05 2.97 -18.33
CA PHE A 85 0.42 1.63 -17.87
C PHE A 85 -0.53 1.13 -16.79
N VAL A 86 -0.53 -0.19 -16.64
CA VAL A 86 -1.10 -0.91 -15.52
C VAL A 86 -0.03 -1.88 -15.01
N HIS A 87 0.25 -1.85 -13.71
CA HIS A 87 1.25 -2.75 -13.11
C HIS A 87 0.69 -3.46 -11.90
N LEU A 88 0.94 -4.77 -11.82
CA LEU A 88 0.84 -5.52 -10.57
C LEU A 88 2.05 -5.17 -9.70
N LYS A 89 1.79 -4.77 -8.46
CA LYS A 89 2.79 -4.34 -7.50
C LYS A 89 2.57 -5.07 -6.17
N SER A 90 3.64 -5.15 -5.39
CA SER A 90 3.57 -5.65 -4.03
C SER A 90 4.22 -4.69 -3.05
N GLN A 91 3.78 -4.77 -1.81
CA GLN A 91 4.38 -4.04 -0.68
C GLN A 91 4.37 -4.94 0.54
N VAL A 92 5.39 -4.79 1.39
CA VAL A 92 5.40 -5.43 2.70
C VAL A 92 4.70 -4.49 3.68
N CYS A 93 3.67 -4.97 4.34
CA CYS A 93 2.90 -4.22 5.33
C CYS A 93 2.84 -4.99 6.65
N SER A 94 2.92 -4.26 7.76
CA SER A 94 2.54 -4.80 9.06
C SER A 94 1.02 -4.70 9.17
N ILE A 95 0.34 -5.84 9.13
CA ILE A 95 -1.13 -5.93 9.25
C ILE A 95 -1.43 -7.01 10.27
N ASP A 96 -2.35 -6.74 11.20
CA ASP A 96 -2.70 -7.66 12.30
C ASP A 96 -1.48 -8.06 13.16
N GLN A 97 -0.51 -7.15 13.33
CA GLN A 97 0.78 -7.37 14.00
C GLN A 97 1.73 -8.37 13.30
N GLU A 98 1.43 -8.76 12.06
CA GLU A 98 2.26 -9.64 11.25
C GLU A 98 2.76 -8.95 9.98
N MET A 99 3.99 -9.28 9.57
CA MET A 99 4.56 -8.79 8.31
C MET A 99 4.04 -9.63 7.15
N GLN A 100 3.33 -8.99 6.22
CA GLN A 100 2.70 -9.68 5.09
C GLN A 100 3.03 -8.97 3.78
N ILE A 101 3.20 -9.76 2.71
CA ILE A 101 3.32 -9.25 1.35
C ILE A 101 1.91 -9.10 0.80
N VAL A 102 1.54 -7.88 0.46
CA VAL A 102 0.27 -7.57 -0.18
C VAL A 102 0.48 -7.27 -1.65
N TRP A 103 -0.54 -7.55 -2.45
CA TRP A 103 -0.55 -7.30 -3.89
C TRP A 103 -1.69 -6.36 -4.26
N PHE A 104 -1.47 -5.53 -5.27
CA PHE A 104 -2.44 -4.57 -5.79
C PHE A 104 -2.02 -4.14 -7.20
N TYR A 105 -2.97 -3.65 -7.99
CA TYR A 105 -2.67 -3.02 -9.27
C TYR A 105 -2.51 -1.52 -9.11
N VAL A 106 -1.64 -0.93 -9.92
CA VAL A 106 -1.45 0.51 -10.05
C VAL A 106 -1.72 0.92 -11.49
N PHE A 107 -2.67 1.85 -11.65
CA PHE A 107 -3.10 2.42 -12.92
C PHE A 107 -2.59 3.85 -13.02
N ALA A 108 -1.81 4.14 -14.06
CA ALA A 108 -1.45 5.49 -14.43
C ALA A 108 -2.23 5.89 -15.69
N ALA A 109 -3.07 6.91 -15.56
CA ALA A 109 -3.82 7.48 -16.67
C ALA A 109 -3.15 8.77 -17.16
N ASP A 110 -3.08 8.93 -18.48
CA ASP A 110 -2.62 10.18 -19.14
C ASP A 110 -3.80 11.10 -19.49
N SER A 111 -5.00 10.54 -19.63
CA SER A 111 -6.24 11.29 -19.84
C SER A 111 -7.36 10.62 -19.04
N PRO A 112 -7.88 11.24 -17.95
CA PRO A 112 -7.30 12.38 -17.25
C PRO A 112 -6.00 12.00 -16.54
N ILE A 113 -5.09 12.95 -16.29
CA ILE A 113 -3.85 12.68 -15.55
C ILE A 113 -4.20 12.23 -14.12
N SER A 114 -4.00 10.94 -13.84
CA SER A 114 -4.36 10.35 -12.55
C SER A 114 -3.50 9.12 -12.23
N LEU A 115 -3.39 8.82 -10.94
CA LEU A 115 -2.74 7.63 -10.42
C LEU A 115 -3.70 6.97 -9.42
N VAL A 116 -4.04 5.70 -9.68
CA VAL A 116 -5.03 4.96 -8.89
C VAL A 116 -4.51 3.58 -8.58
N GLY A 117 -4.53 3.20 -7.31
CA GLY A 117 -4.33 1.82 -6.87
C GLY A 117 -5.66 1.07 -6.79
N ILE A 118 -5.61 -0.24 -6.94
CA ILE A 118 -6.72 -1.12 -6.62
C ILE A 118 -6.22 -2.41 -5.97
N SER A 119 -6.69 -2.69 -4.76
CA SER A 119 -6.31 -3.88 -4.00
C SER A 119 -6.85 -5.16 -4.65
N MET A 120 -6.37 -6.33 -4.23
CA MET A 120 -6.89 -7.62 -4.73
C MET A 120 -8.35 -7.88 -4.36
N THR A 121 -8.93 -7.17 -3.38
CA THR A 121 -10.38 -7.20 -3.10
C THR A 121 -11.18 -6.23 -3.96
N GLY A 122 -10.51 -5.47 -4.82
CA GLY A 122 -11.12 -4.45 -5.67
C GLY A 122 -11.33 -3.12 -4.98
N ARG A 123 -10.74 -2.85 -3.81
CA ARG A 123 -10.82 -1.54 -3.16
C ARG A 123 -9.98 -0.52 -3.92
N LEU A 124 -10.56 0.62 -4.28
CA LEU A 124 -9.84 1.72 -4.94
C LEU A 124 -9.01 2.51 -3.93
N ILE A 125 -7.82 2.92 -4.35
CA ILE A 125 -6.86 3.71 -3.58
C ILE A 125 -6.49 4.91 -4.44
N GLU A 126 -6.79 6.12 -3.97
CA GLU A 126 -6.58 7.32 -4.75
C GLU A 126 -5.22 7.95 -4.42
N ALA A 127 -4.54 8.47 -5.44
CA ALA A 127 -3.36 9.28 -5.20
C ALA A 127 -3.74 10.64 -4.60
N VAL A 128 -2.88 11.14 -3.71
CA VAL A 128 -2.93 12.50 -3.19
C VAL A 128 -2.03 13.42 -4.02
N GLU A 129 -2.36 14.71 -4.01
CA GLU A 129 -1.63 15.80 -4.69
C GLU A 129 -0.39 16.26 -3.92
#